data_AF-A0A380K3W0-F1
#
_entry.id   AF-A0A380K3W0-F1
#
_cell.length_a   1.000
_cell.length_b   1.000
_cell.length_c   1.000
_cell.angle_alpha   90.00
_cell.angle_beta   90.00
_cell.angle_gamma   90.00
#
_symmetry.space_group_name_H-M   'P 1'
#
loop_
_entity.id
_entity.type
_entity.pdbx_description
1 polymer ?
#
loop_
_entity_poly.entity_id
_entity_poly.type
_entity_poly.pdbx_seq_one_letter_code
_entity_poly.pdbx_strand_id
1 'polypeptide(L)'
;MSLSIIISSILFGLILSSLVSFLEMSLSKKQRWLLAIMEITLGTLGAVSAQYLLAGAFGPVLLGLSVVPMTTGVLVMMGLVRYAYSKLA
;
A
#
# COMPACT_ATOMS: atom_id res chain seq x y z
N MET A 1 9.38 14.02 -13.95
CA MET A 1 9.34 13.10 -12.80
C MET A 1 10.50 12.14 -12.92
N SER A 2 11.33 12.00 -11.88
CA SER A 2 12.45 11.05 -11.94
C SER A 2 11.95 9.63 -11.70
N LEU A 3 12.46 8.68 -12.49
CA LEU A 3 12.19 7.24 -12.34
C LEU A 3 12.38 6.75 -10.88
N SER A 4 13.29 7.39 -10.15
CA SER A 4 13.54 7.14 -8.73
C SER A 4 12.30 7.30 -7.85
N ILE A 5 11.44 8.29 -8.10
CA ILE A 5 10.23 8.54 -7.31
C ILE A 5 9.26 7.36 -7.41
N ILE A 6 9.07 6.84 -8.62
CA ILE A 6 8.15 5.73 -8.88
C ILE A 6 8.69 4.45 -8.21
N ILE A 7 9.98 4.16 -8.39
CA ILE A 7 10.62 2.98 -7.80
C ILE A 7 10.53 3.01 -6.27
N SER A 8 10.86 4.14 -5.65
CA SER A 8 10.81 4.28 -4.19
C SER A 8 9.38 4.17 -3.63
N SER A 9 8.38 4.70 -4.35
CA SER A 9 6.96 4.58 -3.97
C SER A 9 6.47 3.13 -4.02
N ILE A 10 6.88 2.39 -5.06
CA ILE A 10 6.57 0.97 -5.21
C ILE A 10 7.24 0.18 -4.08
N LEU A 11 8.53 0.37 -3.85
CA LEU A 11 9.24 -0.34 -2.77
C LEU A 11 8.62 -0.08 -1.40
N PHE A 12 8.25 1.17 -1.11
CA PHE A 12 7.58 1.53 0.14
C PHE A 12 6.23 0.82 0.27
N GLY A 13 5.41 0.85 -0.78
CA GLY A 13 4.13 0.16 -0.80
C GLY A 13 4.26 -1.35 -0.62
N LEU A 14 5.29 -1.99 -1.21
CA LEU A 14 5.55 -3.43 -1.04
C LEU A 14 5.89 -3.76 0.42
N ILE A 15 6.78 -2.99 1.04
CA ILE A 15 7.22 -3.20 2.42
C ILE A 15 6.05 -3.03 3.39
N LEU A 16 5.30 -1.93 3.24
CA LEU A 16 4.22 -1.60 4.16
C LEU A 16 3.06 -2.60 4.03
N SER A 17 2.71 -2.99 2.81
CA SER A 17 1.66 -3.99 2.59
C SER A 17 2.05 -5.35 3.15
N SER A 18 3.31 -5.76 2.96
CA SER A 18 3.82 -7.02 3.52
C SER A 18 3.79 -7.03 5.05
N LEU A 19 4.13 -5.89 5.69
CA LEU A 19 4.05 -5.70 7.13
C LEU A 19 2.62 -5.86 7.66
N VAL A 20 1.65 -5.25 6.98
CA VAL A 20 0.24 -5.32 7.37
C VAL A 20 -0.33 -6.73 7.12
N SER A 21 -0.02 -7.38 5.99
CA SER A 21 -0.41 -8.78 5.76
C SER A 21 0.19 -9.73 6.80
N PHE A 22 1.41 -9.46 7.29
CA PHE A 22 2.09 -10.29 8.29
C PHE A 22 1.43 -10.20 9.67
N LEU A 23 0.85 -9.04 10.01
CA LEU A 23 0.10 -8.84 11.25
C LEU A 23 -1.22 -9.65 11.27
N GLU A 24 -1.65 -10.19 10.13
CA GLU A 24 -2.89 -10.96 9.99
C GLU A 24 -2.67 -12.47 9.92
N MET A 25 -2.60 -13.07 11.11
CA MET A 25 -2.35 -14.49 11.28
C MET A 25 -3.61 -15.40 11.29
N SER A 26 -4.83 -14.90 11.04
CA SER A 26 -6.07 -15.69 11.24
C SER A 26 -6.68 -16.36 10.00
N LEU A 27 -6.11 -16.20 8.78
CA LEU A 27 -6.71 -16.73 7.54
C LEU A 27 -6.17 -18.09 7.08
N SER A 28 -7.01 -18.89 6.41
CA SER A 28 -6.65 -20.13 5.71
C SER A 28 -5.51 -19.92 4.69
N LYS A 29 -4.54 -20.85 4.57
CA LYS A 29 -3.31 -20.71 3.77
C LYS A 29 -3.54 -20.21 2.34
N LYS A 30 -4.55 -20.73 1.62
CA LYS A 30 -4.84 -20.32 0.22
C LYS A 30 -5.42 -18.91 0.14
N GLN A 31 -6.37 -18.59 1.01
CA GLN A 31 -7.01 -17.26 1.04
C GLN A 31 -6.04 -16.19 1.51
N ARG A 32 -5.15 -16.51 2.46
CA ARG A 32 -4.08 -15.62 2.92
C ARG A 32 -3.13 -15.21 1.80
N TRP A 33 -2.73 -16.15 0.94
CA TRP A 33 -1.85 -15.86 -0.19
C TRP A 33 -2.50 -14.93 -1.22
N LEU A 34 -3.77 -15.18 -1.57
CA LEU A 34 -4.53 -14.32 -2.48
C LEU A 34 -4.72 -12.92 -1.91
N LEU A 35 -5.10 -12.84 -0.63
CA LEU A 35 -5.29 -11.56 0.06
C LEU A 35 -3.97 -10.77 0.12
N ALA A 36 -2.86 -11.43 0.47
CA ALA A 36 -1.55 -10.81 0.53
C ALA A 36 -1.10 -10.26 -0.83
N ILE A 37 -1.30 -11.01 -1.93
CA ILE A 37 -0.97 -10.53 -3.28
C ILE A 37 -1.81 -9.29 -3.63
N MET A 38 -3.11 -9.30 -3.32
CA MET A 38 -3.99 -8.16 -3.58
C MET A 38 -3.61 -6.94 -2.74
N GLU A 39 -3.32 -7.14 -1.46
CA GLU A 39 -2.86 -6.10 -0.53
C GLU A 39 -1.55 -5.45 -1.00
N ILE A 40 -0.57 -6.26 -1.41
CA ILE A 40 0.70 -5.79 -1.96
C ILE A 40 0.49 -4.99 -3.25
N THR A 41 -0.30 -5.52 -4.18
CA THR A 41 -0.53 -4.89 -5.49
C THR A 41 -1.32 -3.58 -5.36
N LEU A 42 -2.40 -3.59 -4.57
CA LEU A 42 -3.25 -2.41 -4.41
C LEU A 42 -2.64 -1.40 -3.44
N GLY A 43 -1.91 -1.87 -2.41
CA GLY A 43 -1.15 -1.01 -1.51
C GLY A 43 -0.06 -0.22 -2.22
N THR A 44 0.70 -0.86 -3.12
CA THR A 44 1.69 -0.17 -3.97
C THR A 44 1.05 0.88 -4.89
N LEU A 45 -0.05 0.54 -5.55
CA LEU A 45 -0.81 1.50 -6.36
C LEU A 45 -1.35 2.67 -5.50
N GLY A 46 -1.79 2.38 -4.28
CA GLY A 46 -2.19 3.37 -3.28
C GLY A 46 -1.06 4.33 -2.93
N ALA A 47 0.13 3.82 -2.58
CA ALA A 47 1.30 4.64 -2.29
C ALA A 47 1.67 5.56 -3.45
N VAL A 48 1.72 5.00 -4.67
CA VAL A 48 2.07 5.75 -5.89
C VAL A 48 1.02 6.83 -6.14
N SER A 49 -0.26 6.47 -6.24
CA SER A 49 -1.34 7.42 -6.55
C SER A 49 -1.45 8.54 -5.51
N ALA A 50 -1.35 8.23 -4.22
CA ALA A 50 -1.39 9.25 -3.16
C ALA A 50 -0.18 10.18 -3.22
N GLN A 51 1.02 9.64 -3.52
CA GLN A 51 2.20 10.47 -3.72
C GLN A 51 2.07 11.39 -4.95
N TYR A 52 1.39 10.94 -6.01
CA TYR A 52 1.11 11.78 -7.19
C TYR A 52 0.10 12.89 -6.89
N LEU A 53 -0.99 12.56 -6.19
CA LEU A 53 -2.09 13.50 -5.92
C LEU A 53 -1.77 14.52 -4.83
N LEU A 54 -0.92 14.15 -3.87
CA LEU A 54 -0.61 14.95 -2.68
C LEU A 54 0.90 15.21 -2.53
N ALA A 55 1.63 15.21 -3.64
CA ALA A 55 3.09 15.37 -3.67
C ALA A 55 3.55 16.59 -2.86
N GLY A 56 4.30 16.35 -1.77
CA GLY A 56 4.90 17.42 -0.95
C GLY A 56 3.91 18.19 -0.07
N ALA A 57 2.63 17.82 -0.04
CA ALA A 57 1.61 18.59 0.66
C ALA A 57 1.59 18.35 2.19
N PHE A 58 2.02 17.18 2.69
CA PHE A 58 1.81 16.82 4.11
C PHE A 58 2.88 15.87 4.69
N GLY A 59 3.55 16.24 5.78
CA GLY A 59 4.34 15.32 6.62
C GLY A 59 5.81 15.09 6.20
N PRO A 60 6.55 14.24 6.94
CA PRO A 60 7.98 14.02 6.73
C PRO A 60 8.28 13.46 5.34
N VAL A 61 9.38 13.94 4.76
CA VAL A 61 9.81 13.60 3.40
C VAL A 61 11.03 12.68 3.47
N LEU A 62 10.92 11.46 2.93
CA LEU A 62 12.01 10.51 2.77
C LEU A 62 12.33 10.37 1.28
N LEU A 63 13.60 10.57 0.90
CA LEU A 63 14.05 10.46 -0.50
C LEU A 63 13.26 11.36 -1.49
N GLY A 64 12.79 12.53 -1.03
CA GLY A 64 11.97 13.44 -1.84
C GLY A 64 10.49 13.03 -1.94
N LEU A 65 10.06 12.04 -1.15
CA LEU A 65 8.71 11.48 -1.14
C LEU A 65 8.06 11.67 0.21
N SER A 66 6.77 11.97 0.19
CA SER A 66 6.05 12.32 1.41
C SER A 66 5.48 11.05 2.04
N VAL A 67 5.93 10.75 3.26
CA VAL A 67 5.58 9.49 3.93
C VAL A 67 4.09 9.42 4.21
N VAL A 68 3.46 10.53 4.59
CA VAL A 68 2.05 10.55 4.99
C VAL A 68 1.13 10.17 3.82
N PRO A 69 1.17 10.83 2.64
CA PRO A 69 0.42 10.41 1.47
C PRO A 69 0.65 8.95 1.11
N MET A 70 1.89 8.48 1.10
CA MET A 70 2.22 7.10 0.76
C MET A 70 1.54 6.11 1.71
N THR A 71 1.69 6.32 3.02
CA THR A 71 1.08 5.47 4.04
C THR A 71 -0.44 5.51 3.96
N THR A 72 -1.04 6.69 3.79
CA THR A 72 -2.49 6.82 3.64
C THR A 72 -2.99 6.07 2.41
N GLY A 73 -2.33 6.21 1.26
CA GLY A 73 -2.69 5.51 0.03
C GLY A 73 -2.65 3.99 0.19
N VAL A 74 -1.60 3.46 0.83
CA VAL A 74 -1.50 2.03 1.13
C VAL A 74 -2.65 1.59 2.04
N LEU A 75 -2.85 2.26 3.17
CA LEU A 75 -3.87 1.86 4.16
C LEU A 75 -5.29 1.90 3.59
N VAL A 76 -5.62 2.94 2.82
CA VAL A 76 -6.93 3.07 2.17
C VAL A 76 -7.14 1.93 1.18
N MET A 77 -6.15 1.64 0.32
CA MET A 77 -6.27 0.57 -0.66
C MET A 77 -6.37 -0.80 0.00
N MET A 78 -5.57 -1.08 1.03
CA MET A 78 -5.64 -2.31 1.80
C MET A 78 -7.02 -2.47 2.48
N GLY A 79 -7.53 -1.41 3.10
CA GLY A 79 -8.88 -1.38 3.67
C GLY A 79 -9.95 -1.68 2.63
N LEU A 80 -9.80 -1.14 1.41
CA LEU A 80 -10.70 -1.40 0.29
C LEU A 80 -10.66 -2.87 -0.17
N VAL A 81 -9.45 -3.46 -0.26
CA VAL A 81 -9.26 -4.90 -0.59
C VAL A 81 -10.05 -5.75 0.39
N ARG A 82 -9.93 -5.46 1.69
CA ARG A 82 -10.58 -6.23 2.75
C ARG A 82 -12.08 -6.06 2.73
N TYR A 83 -12.55 -4.84 2.55
CA TYR A 83 -13.98 -4.58 2.41
C TYR A 83 -14.56 -5.35 1.23
N ALA A 84 -13.91 -5.29 0.06
CA ALA A 84 -14.32 -6.03 -1.12
C ALA A 84 -14.31 -7.54 -0.85
N TYR A 85 -13.25 -8.07 -0.23
CA TYR A 85 -13.16 -9.47 0.14
C TYR A 85 -14.28 -9.90 1.09
N SER A 86 -14.60 -9.10 2.11
CA SER A 86 -15.66 -9.38 3.09
C SER A 86 -17.08 -9.38 2.49
N LYS A 87 -17.26 -8.73 1.33
CA LYS A 87 -18.54 -8.71 0.60
C LYS A 87 -18.66 -9.84 -0.42
N LEU A 88 -17.53 -10.44 -0.82
CA LEU A 88 -17.44 -11.50 -1.82
C LEU A 88 -17.35 -12.91 -1.20
N ALA A 89 -16.92 -13.00 0.07
CA ALA A 89 -16.86 -14.24 0.86
C ALA A 89 -18.19 -14.50 1.57
#